data_AF-Q2NRB2-F1
#
_entry.id   AF-Q2NRB2-F1
#
_cell.length_a   1.000
_cell.length_b   1.000
_cell.length_c   1.000
_cell.angle_alpha   90.00
_cell.angle_beta   90.00
_cell.angle_gamma   90.00
#
_symmetry.space_group_name_H-M   'P 1'
#
loop_
_entity.id
_entity.type
_entity.pdbx_description
1 polymer ?
#
loop_
_entity_poly.entity_id
_entity_poly.type
_entity_poly.pdbx_seq_one_letter_code
_entity_poly.pdbx_strand_id
1 'polypeptide(L)'
;MISAPQPLHAEHVLSLFCSGVDSMDYWLKQRAMKNQLTGASRTFVCCDDSQVMAYYLLASSAVMSSATPGRFRRNMPDPIPVVVLGRLAVDRSLHG
;
A
#
# COMPACT_ATOMS: atom_id res chain seq x y z
N MET A 1 -3.81 -17.65 -12.29
CA MET A 1 -4.72 -16.52 -12.63
C MET A 1 -4.67 -15.56 -11.47
N ILE A 2 -4.49 -14.25 -11.72
CA ILE A 2 -4.33 -13.27 -10.64
C ILE A 2 -5.65 -13.07 -9.89
N SER A 3 -5.61 -13.18 -8.57
CA SER A 3 -6.73 -12.98 -7.67
C SER A 3 -7.20 -11.53 -7.63
N ALA A 4 -8.43 -11.32 -7.17
CA ALA A 4 -8.87 -9.99 -6.74
C ALA A 4 -8.03 -9.50 -5.53
N PRO A 5 -7.94 -8.17 -5.29
CA PRO A 5 -7.26 -7.64 -4.12
C PRO A 5 -7.84 -8.16 -2.80
N GLN A 6 -6.98 -8.64 -1.92
CA GLN A 6 -7.35 -9.16 -0.59
C GLN A 6 -6.38 -8.66 0.49
N PRO A 7 -6.79 -8.62 1.78
CA PRO A 7 -5.89 -8.20 2.86
C PRO A 7 -4.66 -9.11 2.96
N LEU A 8 -3.52 -8.54 3.34
CA LEU A 8 -2.29 -9.32 3.50
C LEU A 8 -2.40 -10.28 4.71
N HIS A 9 -2.33 -11.58 4.47
CA HIS A 9 -2.25 -12.64 5.49
C HIS A 9 -0.89 -13.35 5.50
N ALA A 10 -0.64 -14.14 6.55
CA ALA A 10 0.62 -14.86 6.77
C ALA A 10 0.89 -15.99 5.76
N GLU A 11 -0.15 -16.47 5.08
CA GLU A 11 -0.07 -17.50 4.04
C GLU A 11 0.48 -16.99 2.70
N HIS A 12 0.54 -15.66 2.51
CA HIS A 12 1.07 -15.08 1.30
C HIS A 12 2.60 -15.20 1.22
N VAL A 13 3.09 -15.62 0.06
CA VAL A 13 4.50 -15.75 -0.25
C VAL A 13 5.02 -14.42 -0.80
N LEU A 14 5.87 -13.76 -0.01
CA LEU A 14 6.45 -12.44 -0.32
C LEU A 14 7.89 -12.51 -0.84
N SER A 15 8.60 -13.61 -0.60
CA SER A 15 10.04 -13.74 -0.85
C SER A 15 10.42 -13.48 -2.31
N LEU A 16 9.58 -13.93 -3.23
CA LEU A 16 9.78 -13.85 -4.68
C LEU A 16 9.36 -12.51 -5.30
N PHE A 17 8.64 -11.66 -4.56
CA PHE A 17 8.16 -10.39 -5.11
C PHE A 17 9.33 -9.47 -5.53
N CYS A 18 9.28 -8.97 -6.76
CA CYS A 18 10.27 -8.07 -7.33
C CYS A 18 9.59 -7.01 -8.19
N SER A 19 9.32 -5.82 -7.64
CA SER A 19 8.81 -4.70 -8.42
C SER A 19 9.90 -3.97 -9.24
N GLY A 20 11.16 -4.27 -8.95
CA GLY A 20 12.30 -3.54 -9.50
C GLY A 20 12.65 -2.26 -8.74
N VAL A 21 11.98 -1.99 -7.62
CA VAL A 21 12.29 -0.91 -6.68
C VAL A 21 12.58 -1.52 -5.31
N ASP A 22 13.86 -1.63 -4.96
CA ASP A 22 14.32 -2.33 -3.74
C ASP A 22 13.62 -1.85 -2.47
N SER A 23 13.34 -0.55 -2.37
CA SER A 23 12.69 0.03 -1.20
C SER A 23 11.21 -0.39 -1.05
N MET A 24 10.54 -0.76 -2.14
CA MET A 24 9.18 -1.32 -2.13
C MET A 24 9.23 -2.80 -1.76
N ASP A 25 10.12 -3.55 -2.41
CA ASP A 25 10.25 -4.99 -2.21
C ASP A 25 10.68 -5.32 -0.78
N TYR A 26 11.69 -4.62 -0.26
CA TYR A 26 12.14 -4.77 1.12
C TYR A 26 11.04 -4.43 2.12
N TRP A 27 10.30 -3.35 1.87
CA TRP A 27 9.24 -2.94 2.79
C TRP A 27 8.11 -3.98 2.85
N LEU A 28 7.69 -4.52 1.70
CA LEU A 28 6.69 -5.59 1.65
C LEU A 28 7.15 -6.79 2.48
N LYS A 29 8.37 -7.28 2.22
CA LYS A 29 8.94 -8.49 2.84
C LYS A 29 9.17 -8.34 4.34
N GLN A 30 9.54 -7.16 4.82
CA GLN A 30 10.05 -6.97 6.19
C GLN A 30 9.13 -6.17 7.11
N ARG A 31 8.22 -5.34 6.57
CA ARG A 31 7.47 -4.35 7.35
C ARG A 31 5.96 -4.45 7.19
N ALA A 32 5.45 -4.88 6.03
CA ALA A 32 4.02 -4.84 5.74
C ALA A 32 3.15 -5.54 6.79
N MET A 33 3.49 -6.79 7.15
CA MET A 33 2.75 -7.55 8.16
C MET A 33 2.81 -6.91 9.54
N LYS A 34 3.99 -6.47 9.98
CA LYS A 34 4.14 -5.80 11.28
C LYS A 34 3.29 -4.52 11.32
N ASN A 35 3.35 -3.69 10.27
CA ASN A 35 2.58 -2.46 10.20
C ASN A 35 1.07 -2.71 10.18
N GLN A 36 0.63 -3.81 9.59
CA GLN A 36 -0.78 -4.21 9.63
C GLN A 36 -1.22 -4.62 11.03
N LEU A 37 -0.41 -5.42 11.73
CA LEU A 37 -0.69 -5.86 13.09
C LEU A 37 -0.70 -4.70 14.09
N THR A 38 0.20 -3.72 13.93
CA THR A 38 0.23 -2.53 14.79
C THR A 38 -0.78 -1.45 14.38
N GLY A 39 -1.56 -1.67 13.30
CA GLY A 39 -2.54 -0.70 12.82
C GLY A 39 -1.95 0.53 12.13
N ALA A 40 -0.66 0.54 11.80
CA ALA A 40 0.01 1.66 11.12
C ALA A 40 -0.46 1.81 9.66
N SER A 41 -0.78 0.70 8.98
CA SER A 41 -1.32 0.70 7.62
C SER A 41 -2.03 -0.62 7.32
N ARG A 42 -3.01 -0.61 6.42
CA ARG A 42 -3.61 -1.83 5.86
C ARG A 42 -2.99 -2.13 4.51
N THR A 43 -2.50 -3.35 4.31
CA THR A 43 -1.88 -3.78 3.06
C THR A 43 -2.82 -4.75 2.35
N PHE A 44 -3.03 -4.52 1.05
CA PHE A 44 -3.81 -5.38 0.18
C PHE A 44 -2.91 -5.94 -0.91
N VAL A 45 -3.13 -7.19 -1.30
CA VAL A 45 -2.33 -7.93 -2.27
C VAL A 45 -3.21 -8.58 -3.32
N CYS A 46 -2.69 -8.71 -4.53
CA CYS A 46 -3.21 -9.61 -5.57
C CYS A 46 -2.20 -10.74 -5.75
N CYS A 47 -2.69 -11.98 -5.87
CA CYS A 47 -1.83 -13.16 -5.85
C CYS A 47 -2.05 -14.04 -7.07
N ASP A 48 -1.00 -14.73 -7.52
CA ASP A 48 -1.12 -15.96 -8.31
C ASP A 48 -0.92 -17.12 -7.33
N ASP A 49 -1.98 -17.88 -7.07
CA ASP A 49 -2.07 -18.77 -5.90
C ASP A 49 -1.72 -18.02 -4.60
N SER A 50 -0.64 -18.41 -3.92
CA SER A 50 -0.15 -17.72 -2.71
C SER A 50 0.95 -16.70 -2.99
N GLN A 51 1.46 -16.62 -4.22
CA GLN A 51 2.53 -15.72 -4.58
C GLN A 51 1.99 -14.32 -4.81
N VAL A 52 2.49 -13.34 -4.06
CA VAL A 52 2.09 -11.94 -4.25
C VAL A 52 2.66 -11.41 -5.55
N MET A 53 1.79 -10.84 -6.38
CA MET A 53 2.11 -10.31 -7.70
C MET A 53 1.88 -8.80 -7.80
N ALA A 54 1.09 -8.23 -6.88
CA ALA A 54 0.95 -6.79 -6.71
C ALA A 54 0.51 -6.47 -5.29
N TYR A 55 0.82 -5.26 -4.81
CA TYR A 55 0.30 -4.80 -3.53
C TYR A 55 0.11 -3.28 -3.50
N TYR A 56 -0.74 -2.85 -2.58
CA TYR A 56 -0.80 -1.46 -2.16
C TYR A 56 -1.07 -1.36 -0.65
N LEU A 57 -0.79 -0.21 -0.06
CA LEU A 57 -1.14 0.07 1.33
C LEU A 57 -1.93 1.37 1.48
N LEU A 58 -2.81 1.39 2.48
CA LEU A 58 -3.56 2.56 2.90
C LEU A 58 -3.29 2.87 4.38
N ALA A 59 -3.17 4.15 4.70
CA ALA A 59 -3.06 4.62 6.08
C ALA A 59 -3.89 5.89 6.28
N SER A 60 -4.52 6.02 7.45
CA SER A 60 -5.21 7.24 7.85
C SER A 60 -4.21 8.35 8.12
N SER A 61 -4.49 9.57 7.64
CA SER A 61 -3.63 10.73 7.88
C SER A 61 -4.44 12.03 7.85
N ALA A 62 -3.74 13.15 8.03
CA ALA A 62 -4.28 14.48 7.84
C ALA A 62 -3.21 15.39 7.22
N VAL A 63 -3.63 16.34 6.39
CA VAL A 63 -2.75 17.31 5.73
C VAL A 63 -3.15 18.73 6.11
N MET A 64 -2.17 19.57 6.40
CA MET A 64 -2.42 20.99 6.71
C MET A 64 -3.12 21.67 5.54
N SER A 65 -4.12 22.49 5.82
CA SER A 65 -4.86 23.22 4.78
C SER A 65 -3.93 24.05 3.89
N SER A 66 -2.89 24.65 4.48
CA SER A 66 -1.85 25.44 3.81
C SER A 66 -1.01 24.67 2.80
N ALA A 67 -0.89 23.35 2.94
CA ALA A 67 -0.13 22.49 2.05
C ALA A 67 -0.97 21.94 0.87
N THR A 68 -2.21 22.43 0.69
CA THR A 68 -3.14 21.90 -0.31
C THR A 68 -3.69 22.96 -1.28
N PRO A 69 -4.06 22.58 -2.51
CA PRO A 69 -4.71 23.49 -3.44
C PRO A 69 -6.01 24.08 -2.89
N GLY A 70 -6.32 25.33 -3.24
CA GLY A 70 -7.51 26.04 -2.74
C GLY A 70 -8.84 25.27 -2.91
N ARG A 71 -9.00 24.55 -4.02
CA ARG A 71 -10.18 23.69 -4.28
C ARG A 71 -10.32 22.54 -3.28
N PHE A 72 -9.20 22.00 -2.81
CA PHE A 72 -9.16 20.82 -1.93
C PHE A 72 -9.48 21.18 -0.48
N ARG A 73 -9.07 22.38 -0.03
CA ARG A 73 -9.33 22.89 1.33
C ARG A 73 -10.64 23.66 1.51
N ARG A 74 -11.38 23.93 0.43
CA ARG A 74 -12.61 24.72 0.50
C ARG A 74 -13.64 24.00 1.37
N ASN A 75 -14.08 24.65 2.44
CA ASN A 75 -15.05 24.13 3.42
C ASN A 75 -14.60 22.85 4.16
N MET A 76 -13.30 22.57 4.20
CA MET A 76 -12.73 21.45 4.96
C MET A 76 -12.20 21.91 6.32
N PRO A 77 -12.17 21.03 7.34
CA PRO A 77 -11.47 21.30 8.60
C PRO A 77 -9.96 21.42 8.39
N ASP A 78 -9.26 21.99 9.38
CA ASP A 78 -7.80 22.05 9.43
C ASP A 78 -7.29 21.31 10.68
N PRO A 79 -6.50 20.23 10.54
CA PRO A 79 -6.02 19.64 9.30
C PRO A 79 -7.10 18.86 8.54
N ILE A 80 -6.92 18.73 7.22
CA ILE A 80 -7.84 18.04 6.30
C ILE A 80 -7.63 16.53 6.43
N PRO A 81 -8.65 15.72 6.78
CA PRO A 81 -8.52 14.28 6.88
C PRO A 81 -8.33 13.65 5.49
N VAL A 82 -7.38 12.71 5.39
CA VAL A 82 -7.05 12.02 4.14
C VAL A 82 -6.74 10.55 4.37
N VAL A 83 -6.77 9.77 3.30
CA VAL A 83 -6.19 8.42 3.25
C VAL A 83 -4.97 8.46 2.36
N VAL A 84 -3.84 8.00 2.87
CA VAL A 84 -2.58 7.96 2.14
C VAL A 84 -2.44 6.62 1.44
N LEU A 85 -2.33 6.65 0.11
CA LEU A 85 -1.77 5.56 -0.68
C LEU A 85 -0.25 5.60 -0.53
N GLY A 86 0.28 4.93 0.49
CA GLY A 86 1.69 5.09 0.85
C GLY A 86 2.64 4.32 -0.07
N ARG A 87 2.18 3.20 -0.61
CA ARG A 87 2.94 2.33 -1.52
C ARG A 87 1.99 1.63 -2.47
N LEU A 88 2.43 1.49 -3.71
CA LEU A 88 1.77 0.74 -4.77
C LEU A 88 2.89 0.14 -5.63
N ALA A 89 2.87 -1.18 -5.81
CA ALA A 89 3.83 -1.85 -6.65
C ALA A 89 3.22 -3.09 -7.30
N VAL A 90 3.67 -3.38 -8.52
CA VAL A 90 3.36 -4.58 -9.28
C VAL A 90 4.67 -5.31 -9.53
N ASP A 91 4.66 -6.64 -9.47
CA ASP A 91 5.81 -7.47 -9.82
C ASP A 91 6.23 -7.19 -11.27
N ARG A 92 7.55 -7.16 -11.52
CA ARG A 92 8.14 -6.81 -12.81
C ARG A 92 7.67 -7.73 -13.93
N SER A 93 7.34 -8.99 -13.62
CA SER A 93 6.80 -9.93 -14.62
C SER A 93 5.44 -9.51 -15.19
N LEU A 94 4.71 -8.61 -14.53
CA LEU A 94 3.40 -8.11 -14.94
C LEU A 94 3.42 -6.63 -15.35
N HIS A 95 4.60 -6.02 -15.52
CA HIS A 95 4.69 -4.66 -16.06
C HIS A 95 4.24 -4.64 -17.52
N GLY A 96 3.53 -3.58 -17.90
CA GLY A 96 3.09 -3.31 -19.27
C GLY A 96 3.93 -2.25 -19.95
#